data_AF-A0A529HIT3-F1
#
_entry.id   AF-A0A529HIT3-F1
#
_cell.length_a   1.000
_cell.length_b   1.000
_cell.length_c   1.000
_cell.angle_alpha   90.00
_cell.angle_beta   90.00
_cell.angle_gamma   90.00
#
_symmetry.space_group_name_H-M   'P 1'
#
loop_
_entity.id
_entity.type
_entity.pdbx_description
1 polymer ?
#
loop_
_entity_poly.entity_id
_entity_poly.type
_entity_poly.pdbx_seq_one_letter_code
_entity_poly.pdbx_strand_id
1 'polypeptide(L)'
;GAALVGTFLGIFLSYAVVGPVATKIKTVREKKNRLYIIVKQTLLAYMNGALPQVAIEFGRKTISSYERPTIDAVEQSTMNTGTAE
;
A
#
# COMPACT_ATOMS: atom_id res chain seq x y z
N GLY A 1 -22.26 38.97 -17.57
CA GLY A 1 -20.85 38.59 -17.75
C GLY A 1 -20.33 37.72 -16.62
N ALA A 2 -20.33 38.23 -15.39
CA ALA A 2 -19.70 37.57 -14.24
C ALA A 2 -20.16 36.13 -13.95
N ALA A 3 -21.46 35.82 -14.11
CA ALA A 3 -22.00 34.48 -13.84
C ALA A 3 -21.40 33.39 -14.76
N LEU A 4 -21.21 33.70 -16.04
CA LEU A 4 -20.63 32.76 -17.02
C LEU A 4 -19.14 32.50 -16.75
N VAL A 5 -18.41 33.53 -16.30
CA VAL A 5 -17.00 33.42 -15.90
C VAL A 5 -16.85 32.59 -14.63
N GLY A 6 -17.76 32.75 -13.66
CA GLY A 6 -17.78 31.94 -12.44
C GLY A 6 -18.03 30.46 -12.69
N THR A 7 -19.01 30.13 -13.55
CA THR A 7 -19.30 28.73 -13.91
C THR A 7 -18.14 28.09 -14.68
N PHE A 8 -17.56 28.80 -15.65
CA PHE A 8 -16.43 28.28 -16.42
C PHE A 8 -15.19 28.07 -15.54
N LEU A 9 -14.87 29.04 -14.67
CA LEU A 9 -13.77 28.94 -13.72
C LEU A 9 -13.97 27.78 -12.74
N GLY A 10 -15.19 27.55 -12.25
CA GLY A 10 -15.51 26.46 -11.35
C GLY A 10 -15.29 25.08 -11.98
N ILE A 11 -15.76 24.89 -13.22
CA ILE A 11 -15.54 23.65 -13.98
C ILE A 11 -14.04 23.45 -14.22
N PHE A 12 -13.34 24.51 -14.64
CA PHE A 12 -11.90 24.48 -14.88
C PHE A 12 -11.12 24.06 -13.63
N LEU A 13 -11.37 24.68 -12.46
CA LEU A 13 -10.70 24.32 -11.21
C LEU A 13 -11.01 22.88 -10.76
N SER A 14 -12.25 22.43 -10.94
CA SER A 14 -12.65 21.07 -10.57
C SER A 14 -11.83 20.01 -11.32
N TYR A 15 -11.73 20.14 -12.65
CA TYR A 15 -11.00 19.17 -13.48
C TYR A 15 -9.49 19.37 -13.45
N ALA A 16 -9.01 20.62 -13.44
CA ALA A 16 -7.58 20.91 -13.54
C ALA A 16 -6.84 20.80 -12.20
N VAL A 17 -7.53 21.03 -11.07
CA VAL A 17 -6.87 21.08 -9.75
C VAL A 17 -7.42 20.01 -8.81
N VAL A 18 -8.73 20.01 -8.55
CA VAL A 18 -9.33 19.14 -7.53
C VAL A 18 -9.17 17.66 -7.91
N GLY A 19 -9.43 17.31 -9.18
CA GLY A 19 -9.27 15.95 -9.69
C GLY A 19 -7.85 15.38 -9.48
N PRO A 20 -6.79 16.02 -10.04
CA PRO A 20 -5.42 15.57 -9.87
C PRO A 20 -4.98 15.48 -8.41
N VAL A 21 -5.38 16.44 -7.57
CA VAL A 21 -5.07 16.42 -6.13
C VAL A 21 -5.72 15.22 -5.45
N ALA A 22 -7.00 14.94 -5.74
CA ALA A 22 -7.70 13.78 -5.20
C ALA A 22 -7.02 12.46 -5.61
N THR A 23 -6.60 12.34 -6.88
CA THR A 23 -5.86 11.17 -7.37
C THR A 23 -4.52 11.00 -6.64
N LYS A 24 -3.75 12.08 -6.44
CA LYS A 24 -2.48 12.02 -5.70
C LYS A 24 -2.69 11.58 -4.25
N ILE A 25 -3.70 12.12 -3.57
CA ILE A 25 -4.07 11.70 -2.21
C ILE A 25 -4.41 10.21 -2.18
N LYS A 26 -5.23 9.74 -3.13
CA LYS A 26 -5.59 8.32 -3.23
C LYS A 26 -4.36 7.44 -3.41
N THR A 27 -3.46 7.78 -4.33
CA THR A 27 -2.21 7.02 -4.54
C THR A 27 -1.34 6.96 -3.29
N VAL A 28 -1.17 8.08 -2.58
CA VAL A 28 -0.39 8.09 -1.32
C VAL A 28 -1.07 7.24 -0.25
N ARG A 29 -2.39 7.30 -0.15
CA ARG A 29 -3.16 6.50 0.81
C ARG A 29 -3.09 5.00 0.50
N GLU A 30 -3.20 4.62 -0.77
CA GLU A 30 -3.06 3.22 -1.20
C GLU A 30 -1.67 2.66 -0.86
N LYS A 31 -0.61 3.46 -1.06
CA LYS A 31 0.75 3.07 -0.67
C LYS A 31 0.85 2.80 0.83
N LYS A 32 0.29 3.66 1.68
CA LYS A 32 0.26 3.46 3.14
C LYS A 32 -0.59 2.26 3.55
N ASN A 33 -1.76 2.07 2.91
CA ASN A 33 -2.66 0.96 3.20
C ASN A 33 -2.07 -0.41 2.83
N ARG A 34 -1.19 -0.46 1.82
CA ARG A 34 -0.58 -1.71 1.36
C ARG A 34 0.16 -2.45 2.48
N LEU A 35 0.86 -1.75 3.38
CA LEU A 35 1.51 -2.36 4.54
C LEU A 35 0.50 -3.07 5.46
N TYR A 36 -0.61 -2.40 5.78
CA TYR A 36 -1.65 -2.98 6.64
C TYR A 36 -2.31 -4.21 6.00
N ILE A 37 -2.49 -4.21 4.67
CA ILE A 37 -3.04 -5.35 3.94
C ILE A 37 -2.08 -6.55 4.05
N ILE A 38 -0.77 -6.34 3.88
CA ILE A 38 0.23 -7.40 3.98
C ILE A 38 0.24 -8.02 5.38
N VAL A 39 0.27 -7.18 6.43
CA VAL A 39 0.24 -7.65 7.83
C VAL A 39 -1.05 -8.43 8.10
N LYS A 40 -2.20 -7.91 7.65
CA LYS A 40 -3.49 -8.60 7.78
C LYS A 40 -3.48 -9.98 7.12
N GLN A 41 -2.99 -10.09 5.89
CA GLN A 41 -2.93 -11.37 5.17
C GLN A 41 -1.98 -12.36 5.83
N THR A 42 -0.82 -11.88 6.30
CA THR A 42 0.17 -12.70 7.02
C THR A 42 -0.41 -13.23 8.33
N LEU A 43 -1.06 -12.36 9.12
CA LEU A 43 -1.68 -12.73 10.39
C LEU A 43 -2.83 -13.73 10.18
N LEU A 44 -3.67 -13.50 9.17
CA LEU A 44 -4.75 -14.44 8.82
C LEU A 44 -4.19 -15.81 8.41
N ALA A 45 -3.12 -15.85 7.61
CA ALA A 45 -2.48 -17.12 7.24
C ALA A 45 -1.95 -17.87 8.48
N TYR A 46 -1.30 -17.15 9.40
CA TYR A 46 -0.81 -17.71 10.66
C TYR A 46 -1.95 -18.23 11.55
N MET A 47 -3.04 -17.47 11.69
CA MET A 47 -4.23 -17.88 12.46
C MET A 47 -4.94 -19.10 11.87
N ASN A 48 -4.86 -19.32 10.55
CA ASN A 48 -5.37 -20.52 9.90
C ASN A 48 -4.47 -21.76 10.07
N GLY A 49 -3.43 -21.68 10.90
CA GLY A 49 -2.55 -22.82 11.22
C GLY A 49 -1.37 -23.00 10.27
N ALA A 50 -1.05 -22.00 9.43
CA ALA A 50 0.17 -22.03 8.64
C ALA A 50 1.41 -21.79 9.52
N LEU A 51 2.48 -22.56 9.28
CA LEU A 51 3.77 -22.33 9.92
C LEU A 51 4.24 -20.88 9.67
N PRO A 52 4.92 -20.21 10.64
CA PRO A 52 5.35 -18.82 10.51
C PRO A 52 6.06 -18.49 9.19
N GLN A 53 6.92 -19.40 8.71
CA GLN A 53 7.60 -19.24 7.42
C GLN A 53 6.63 -19.21 6.23
N VAL A 54 5.61 -20.06 6.24
CA VAL A 54 4.58 -20.10 5.19
C VAL A 54 3.67 -18.87 5.28
N ALA A 55 3.34 -18.40 6.48
CA ALA A 55 2.57 -17.16 6.67
C ALA A 55 3.30 -15.94 6.08
N ILE A 56 4.62 -15.86 6.26
CA ILE A 56 5.48 -14.81 5.69
C ILE A 56 5.55 -14.91 4.16
N GLU A 57 5.56 -16.12 3.59
CA GLU A 57 5.44 -16.35 2.14
C GLU A 57 4.10 -15.83 1.58
N PHE A 58 2.99 -16.04 2.29
CA PHE A 58 1.67 -15.49 1.92
C PHE A 58 1.66 -13.95 1.98
N GLY A 59 2.27 -13.36 3.00
CA GLY A 59 2.50 -11.93 3.10
C GLY A 59 3.30 -11.38 1.91
N ARG A 60 4.42 -12.02 1.57
CA ARG A 60 5.27 -11.66 0.42
C ARG A 60 4.52 -11.77 -0.91
N LYS A 61 3.64 -12.77 -1.06
CA LYS A 61 2.84 -12.92 -2.29
C LYS A 61 1.82 -11.80 -2.48
N THR A 62 1.43 -11.13 -1.40
CA THR A 62 0.50 -9.98 -1.40
C THR A 62 1.18 -8.68 -1.88
N ILE A 63 2.52 -8.65 -1.93
CA ILE A 63 3.30 -7.52 -2.44
C ILE A 63 3.28 -7.57 -3.98
N SER A 64 2.85 -6.47 -4.63
CA SER A 64 3.00 -6.23 -6.08
C SER A 64 4.40 -6.66 -6.57
N SER A 65 4.43 -7.41 -7.67
CA SER A 65 5.61 -8.09 -8.20
C SER A 65 6.84 -7.20 -8.43
N TYR A 66 6.64 -5.90 -8.64
CA TYR A 66 7.71 -4.93 -8.87
C TYR A 66 8.55 -4.63 -7.62
N GLU A 67 7.99 -4.80 -6.43
CA GLU A 67 8.61 -4.44 -5.15
C GLU A 67 8.73 -5.65 -4.22
N ARG A 68 8.54 -6.85 -4.79
CA ARG A 68 8.58 -8.10 -4.05
C ARG A 68 10.02 -8.39 -3.63
N PRO A 69 10.33 -8.39 -2.32
CA PRO A 69 11.64 -8.85 -1.86
C PRO A 69 11.78 -10.36 -2.11
N THR A 70 13.01 -10.81 -2.37
CA THR A 70 13.34 -12.24 -2.45
C THR A 70 13.12 -12.91 -1.09
N ILE A 71 12.77 -14.20 -1.08
CA ILE A 71 12.54 -14.95 0.16
C ILE A 71 13.75 -14.89 1.09
N ASP A 72 14.95 -15.04 0.53
CA ASP A 72 16.22 -14.98 1.27
C ASP A 72 16.38 -13.66 2.06
N ALA A 73 15.93 -12.53 1.50
CA ALA A 73 16.02 -11.23 2.15
C ALA A 73 14.99 -11.08 3.30
N VAL A 74 13.80 -11.66 3.13
CA VAL A 74 12.75 -11.65 4.15
C VAL A 74 13.10 -12.59 5.31
N GLU A 75 13.64 -13.76 5.00
CA GLU A 75 14.14 -14.71 5.99
C GLU A 75 15.33 -14.15 6.75
N GLN A 76 16.30 -13.52 6.07
CA GLN A 76 17.43 -12.87 6.72
C GLN A 76 16.97 -11.74 7.67
N SER A 77 15.97 -10.95 7.28
CA SER A 77 15.42 -9.90 8.14
C SER A 77 14.61 -10.43 9.33
N THR A 78 13.98 -11.60 9.20
CA THR A 78 13.18 -12.23 10.27
C THR A 78 14.05 -13.05 11.23
N MET A 79 15.13 -13.66 10.73
CA MET A 79 16.05 -14.50 11.52
C MET A 79 17.09 -13.66 12.27
N ASN A 80 17.42 -12.45 11.81
CA ASN A 80 18.37 -11.54 12.46
C ASN A 80 17.74 -10.72 13.61
N THR A 81 16.42 -10.79 13.80
CA THR A 81 15.74 -10.25 14.99
C THR A 81 16.03 -11.03 16.29
N GLY A 82 16.82 -12.11 16.23
CA GLY A 82 17.35 -12.84 17.39
C GLY A 82 18.67 -12.28 17.95
N THR A 83 19.25 -11.26 17.33
CA THR A 83 20.50 -10.60 17.75
C THR A 83 20.33 -9.08 17.77
N ALA A 84 19.31 -8.60 18.48
CA ALA A 84 19.24 -7.21 18.93
C ALA A 84 19.64 -7.19 20.41
N GLU A 85 20.94 -7.00 20.66
CA GLU A 85 21.40 -6.21 21.82
C GLU A 85 21.06 -4.73 21.59
#